data_AF-A0A837NV41-F1
#
_entry.id   AF-A0A837NV41-F1
#
_cell.length_a   1.000
_cell.length_b   1.000
_cell.length_c   1.000
_cell.angle_alpha   90.00
_cell.angle_beta   90.00
_cell.angle_gamma   90.00
#
_symmetry.space_group_name_H-M   'P 1'
#
loop_
_entity.id
_entity.type
_entity.pdbx_description
1 polymer ?
#
loop_
_entity_poly.entity_id
_entity_poly.type
_entity_poly.pdbx_seq_one_letter_code
_entity_poly.pdbx_strand_id
1 'polypeptide(L)' 'MKSLGPVEVFSERFEAVLSPLNLTAEQTEDALHLLVGYLHGYALALNCNLDRTEITIEMVRKPLSLYCLGIEQLKSR' A
#
# COMPACT_ATOMS: atom_id res chain seq x y z
N MET A 1 -7.72 17.22 21.05
CA MET A 1 -6.95 16.25 20.23
C MET A 1 -6.86 16.81 18.83
N LYS A 2 -5.66 17.03 18.28
CA LYS A 2 -5.56 17.34 16.84
C LYS A 2 -5.94 16.07 16.09
N SER A 3 -7.03 16.13 15.33
CA SER A 3 -7.37 15.10 14.37
C SER A 3 -6.21 14.97 13.39
N LEU A 4 -5.64 13.79 13.25
CA LEU A 4 -4.72 13.50 12.14
C LEU A 4 -5.51 13.62 10.84
N GLY A 5 -4.87 14.17 9.80
CA GLY A 5 -5.43 14.18 8.46
C GLY A 5 -5.22 12.82 7.78
N PRO A 6 -5.82 12.61 6.60
CA PRO A 6 -5.72 11.34 5.87
C PRO A 6 -4.29 10.94 5.54
N VAL A 7 -3.42 11.91 5.27
CA VAL A 7 -2.01 11.69 4.95
C VAL A 7 -1.27 11.21 6.19
N GLU A 8 -1.46 11.87 7.34
CA GLU A 8 -0.78 11.48 8.57
C GLU A 8 -1.21 10.07 9.03
N VAL A 9 -2.50 9.74 8.93
CA VAL A 9 -3.01 8.39 9.26
C VAL A 9 -2.43 7.34 8.30
N PHE A 10 -2.29 7.66 7.01
CA PHE A 10 -1.68 6.75 6.05
C PHE A 10 -0.21 6.51 6.37
N SER A 11 0.58 7.58 6.58
CA SER A 11 2.01 7.49 6.88
C SER A 11 2.27 6.70 8.15
N GLU A 12 1.53 6.98 9.23
CA GLU A 12 1.67 6.25 10.50
C GLU A 12 1.44 4.74 10.32
N ARG A 13 0.38 4.37 9.59
CA ARG A 13 0.06 2.95 9.35
C ARG A 13 1.06 2.28 8.42
N PHE A 14 1.53 3.00 7.40
CA PHE A 14 2.53 2.51 6.47
C PHE A 14 3.85 2.21 7.18
N GLU A 15 4.33 3.14 8.01
CA GLU A 15 5.52 2.97 8.83
C GLU A 15 5.36 1.81 9.83
N ALA A 16 4.20 1.69 10.49
CA ALA A 16 3.94 0.61 11.44
C ALA A 16 3.99 -0.79 10.79
N VAL A 17 3.53 -0.92 9.55
CA VAL A 17 3.57 -2.20 8.80
C VAL A 17 4.99 -2.57 8.40
N LEU A 18 5.81 -1.58 8.01
CA LEU A 18 7.18 -1.80 7.55
C LEU A 18 8.21 -1.88 8.69
N SER A 19 7.94 -1.30 9.85
CA SER A 19 8.87 -1.26 11.00
C SER A 19 9.55 -2.62 11.30
N PRO A 20 8.85 -3.76 11.28
CA PRO A 20 9.48 -5.06 11.57
C PRO A 20 10.47 -5.57 10.51
N LEU A 21 10.48 -4.97 9.31
CA LEU A 21 11.38 -5.34 8.22
C LEU A 21 12.77 -4.71 8.36
N ASN A 22 12.95 -3.77 9.29
CA ASN A 22 14.22 -3.08 9.53
C ASN A 22 14.84 -2.50 8.25
N LEU A 23 14.01 -1.85 7.43
CA LEU A 23 14.41 -1.26 6.16
C LEU A 23 15.28 -0.02 6.37
N THR A 24 16.17 0.25 5.42
CA THR A 24 16.82 1.55 5.33
C THR A 24 15.80 2.64 4.96
N ALA A 25 16.18 3.91 5.13
CA ALA A 25 15.36 5.04 4.69
C ALA A 25 15.05 4.96 3.19
N GLU A 26 16.05 4.65 2.37
CA GLU A 26 15.91 4.46 0.92
C GLU A 26 14.94 3.33 0.58
N GLN A 27 15.06 2.16 1.23
CA GLN A 27 14.15 1.03 1.03
C GLN A 27 12.71 1.35 1.47
N THR A 28 12.54 2.19 2.51
CA THR A 28 11.22 2.63 2.97
C THR A 28 10.57 3.58 1.96
N GLU A 29 11.37 4.48 1.38
CA GLU A 29 10.93 5.39 0.31
C GLU A 29 10.57 4.62 -0.98
N ASP A 30 11.38 3.64 -1.36
CA ASP A 30 11.09 2.75 -2.49
C ASP A 30 9.79 1.96 -2.28
N ALA A 31 9.57 1.44 -1.06
CA ALA A 31 8.32 0.77 -0.70
C ALA A 31 7.11 1.70 -0.79
N LEU A 32 7.28 2.98 -0.40
CA LEU A 32 6.24 3.99 -0.50
C LEU A 32 5.91 4.29 -1.95
N HIS A 33 6.93 4.53 -2.78
CA HIS A 33 6.77 4.76 -4.21
C HIS A 33 6.09 3.60 -4.91
N LEU A 34 6.43 2.36 -4.56
CA LEU A 34 5.79 1.16 -5.11
C LEU A 34 4.28 1.12 -4.78
N LEU A 35 3.91 1.31 -3.50
CA LEU A 35 2.52 1.27 -3.07
C LEU A 35 1.71 2.42 -3.67
N VAL A 36 2.22 3.64 -3.59
CA VAL A 36 1.55 4.84 -4.09
C VAL A 36 1.44 4.80 -5.62
N GLY A 37 2.46 4.32 -6.33
CA GLY A 37 2.41 4.11 -7.77
C GLY A 37 1.30 3.15 -8.19
N TYR A 38 1.15 2.03 -7.46
CA TYR A 38 0.05 1.10 -7.68
C TYR A 38 -1.32 1.73 -7.41
N LEU A 39 -1.47 2.46 -6.28
CA LEU A 39 -2.74 3.13 -5.92
C LEU A 39 -3.12 4.23 -6.92
N HIS A 40 -2.16 5.01 -7.40
CA HIS A 40 -2.40 5.99 -8.47
C HIS A 40 -2.84 5.32 -9.76
N GLY A 41 -2.19 4.22 -10.16
CA GLY A 41 -2.59 3.44 -11.32
C GLY A 41 -4.02 2.87 -11.18
N TYR A 42 -4.36 2.38 -10.00
CA TYR A 42 -5.72 1.91 -9.68
C TYR A 42 -6.76 3.04 -9.74
N ALA A 43 -6.47 4.21 -9.15
CA ALA A 43 -7.34 5.37 -9.21
C ALA A 43 -7.51 5.90 -10.64
N LEU A 44 -6.44 5.91 -11.43
CA LEU A 44 -6.49 6.28 -12.84
C LEU A 44 -7.39 5.30 -13.62
N ALA A 45 -7.19 4.00 -13.41
CA ALA A 45 -8.02 2.97 -14.02
C ALA A 45 -9.49 3.17 -13.66
N LEU A 46 -9.84 3.37 -12.37
CA LEU A 46 -11.20 3.67 -11.93
C LEU A 46 -11.85 4.83 -12.70
N ASN A 47 -11.12 5.94 -12.88
CA ASN A 47 -11.64 7.12 -13.55
C ASN A 47 -11.75 6.98 -15.08
N CYS A 48 -10.94 6.12 -15.69
CA CYS A 48 -10.94 5.90 -17.14
C CYS A 48 -11.80 4.71 -17.60
N ASN A 49 -12.44 3.98 -16.67
CA ASN A 49 -13.11 2.71 -16.93
C ASN A 49 -14.63 2.87 -17.07
N LEU A 50 -15.06 3.77 -17.95
CA LEU A 50 -16.48 4.13 -18.13
C LEU A 50 -17.34 2.98 -18.72
N ASP A 51 -16.75 2.11 -19.54
CA ASP A 51 -17.48 1.08 -20.31
C ASP A 51 -16.90 -0.35 -20.20
N ARG A 52 -16.07 -0.66 -19.19
CA ARG A 52 -15.49 -2.01 -19.02
C ARG A 52 -15.78 -2.61 -17.65
N THR A 53 -15.29 -3.83 -17.44
CA THR A 53 -15.41 -4.63 -16.21
C THR A 53 -15.23 -3.79 -14.95
N GLU A 54 -16.13 -3.97 -13.98
CA GLU A 54 -16.12 -3.24 -12.72
C GLU A 54 -14.78 -3.38 -12.00
N ILE A 55 -14.16 -2.24 -11.69
CA ILE A 55 -12.94 -2.19 -10.87
C ILE A 55 -13.37 -2.15 -9.41
N THR A 56 -13.05 -3.22 -8.68
CA THR A 56 -13.46 -3.39 -7.27
C THR A 56 -12.26 -3.30 -6.34
N ILE A 57 -12.53 -2.97 -5.08
CA ILE A 57 -11.51 -2.91 -4.03
C ILE A 57 -10.76 -4.24 -3.81
N GLU A 58 -11.39 -5.37 -4.17
CA GLU A 58 -10.75 -6.69 -4.12
C GLU A 58 -9.55 -6.80 -5.07
N MET A 59 -9.54 -6.03 -6.16
CA MET A 59 -8.42 -6.02 -7.10
C MET A 59 -7.16 -5.41 -6.49
N VAL A 60 -7.29 -4.48 -5.54
CA VAL A 60 -6.18 -3.91 -4.74
C VAL A 60 -5.84 -4.82 -3.55
N ARG A 61 -6.86 -5.41 -2.92
CA ARG A 61 -6.66 -6.27 -1.75
C ARG A 61 -5.77 -7.48 -2.06
N LYS A 62 -6.01 -8.16 -3.18
CA LYS A 62 -5.27 -9.40 -3.55
C LYS A 62 -3.75 -9.19 -3.68
N PRO A 63 -3.24 -8.21 -4.45
CA PRO A 63 -1.80 -7.93 -4.52
C PRO A 63 -1.20 -7.53 -3.17
N LEU A 64 -1.91 -6.70 -2.38
CA LEU A 64 -1.43 -6.31 -1.05
C LEU A 64 -1.34 -7.50 -0.10
N SER A 65 -2.32 -8.40 -0.12
CA SER A 65 -2.27 -9.65 0.65
C SER A 65 -1.06 -10.51 0.28
N LEU A 66 -0.65 -10.54 -0.99
CA LEU A 66 0.56 -11.26 -1.40
C LEU A 66 1.83 -10.66 -0.79
N TYR A 67 1.96 -9.33 -0.79
CA TYR A 67 3.08 -8.66 -0.13
C TYR A 67 3.09 -8.94 1.38
N CYS A 68 1.94 -8.86 2.05
CA CYS A 68 1.82 -9.18 3.47
C CYS A 68 2.24 -10.62 3.78
N LEU A 69 1.83 -11.60 2.96
CA LEU A 69 2.25 -12.99 3.10
C LEU A 69 3.77 -13.14 3.01
N GLY A 70 4.42 -12.44 2.07
CA GLY A 70 5.88 -12.43 1.94
C GLY A 70 6.56 -11.87 3.20
N ILE A 71 6.03 -10.76 3.73
CA ILE A 71 6.53 -10.13 4.97
C ILE A 71 6.36 -11.05 6.19
N GLU A 72 5.22 -11.72 6.33
CA GLU A 72 4.95 -12.67 7.41
C GLU A 72 5.88 -13.88 7.38
N GLN A 73 6.19 -14.40 6.18
CA GLN A 73 7.14 -15.51 6.01
C GLN A 73 8.58 -15.13 6.38
N LEU A 74 8.97 -13.87 6.15
CA LEU A 74 10.28 -13.36 6.57
C LEU A 74 10.39 -13.21 8.09
N LYS A 75 9.29 -12.86 8.78
CA LYS A 75 9.25 -12.78 10.26
C LYS A 75 9.29 -14.14 10.96
N SER A 76 8.92 -15.21 10.25
CA SER A 76 8.82 -16.57 10.80
C SER A 76 10.14 -17.36 10.71
N ARG A 77 11.20 -16.74 10.17
CA ARG A 77 12.56 -17.28 10.07
C ARG A 77 13.47 -16.62 11.09
#